data_AF-A0A1J1I4P7-F1
#
_entry.id   AF-A0A1J1I4P7-F1
#
_cell.length_a   1.000
_cell.length_b   1.000
_cell.length_c   1.000
_cell.angle_alpha   90.00
_cell.angle_beta   90.00
_cell.angle_gamma   90.00
#
_symmetry.space_group_name_H-M   'P 1'
#
loop_
_entity.id
_entity.type
_entity.pdbx_description
1 polymer ?
#
loop_
_entity_poly.entity_id
_entity_poly.type
_entity_poly.pdbx_seq_one_letter_code
_entity_poly.pdbx_strand_id
1 'polypeptide(L)' 'MPLVDTKSGENKGIPKRIRTAFSNSQLLRMEEEFAIIQYLNRPKRIHLANVLHLTERQIKIW' A
#
# COMPACT_ATOMS: atom_id res chain seq x y z
N MET A 1 -19.83 -39.81 28.83
CA MET A 1 -19.63 -39.47 27.40
C MET A 1 -20.85 -38.72 26.89
N PRO A 2 -20.69 -37.48 26.39
CA PRO A 2 -21.54 -36.95 25.34
C PRO A 2 -20.72 -36.42 24.14
N LEU A 3 -21.16 -36.74 22.92
CA LEU A 3 -20.72 -36.10 21.68
C LEU A 3 -21.38 -34.72 21.55
N VAL A 4 -20.62 -33.68 21.22
CA VAL A 4 -21.15 -32.44 20.63
C VAL A 4 -20.17 -31.87 19.58
N ASP A 5 -20.68 -31.79 18.36
CA ASP A 5 -20.60 -30.71 17.36
C ASP A 5 -19.25 -30.24 16.78
N THR A 6 -19.09 -30.58 15.49
CA THR A 6 -18.36 -29.83 14.46
C THR A 6 -18.48 -28.31 14.63
N LYS A 7 -17.33 -27.61 14.69
CA LYS A 7 -17.22 -26.22 14.26
C LYS A 7 -16.05 -26.00 13.29
N SER A 8 -16.46 -25.84 12.03
CA SER A 8 -15.93 -25.00 10.95
C SER A 8 -14.56 -24.34 11.13
N GLY A 9 -13.62 -24.81 10.31
CA GLY A 9 -12.86 -24.01 9.35
C GLY A 9 -12.33 -22.65 9.79
N GLU A 10 -11.22 -22.65 10.51
CA GLU A 10 -10.42 -21.44 10.70
C GLU A 10 -9.44 -21.27 9.52
N ASN A 11 -9.96 -20.76 8.39
CA ASN A 11 -9.11 -20.13 7.40
C ASN A 11 -8.57 -18.84 8.03
N LYS A 12 -7.33 -18.89 8.55
CA LYS A 12 -6.53 -17.72 8.91
C LYS A 12 -6.31 -16.88 7.65
N GLY A 13 -7.32 -16.08 7.32
CA GLY A 13 -7.34 -15.19 6.18
C GLY A 13 -6.20 -14.21 6.34
N ILE A 14 -5.24 -14.26 5.41
CA ILE A 14 -4.27 -13.19 5.19
C ILE A 14 -5.06 -11.88 5.24
N PRO A 15 -4.74 -10.93 6.14
CA PRO A 15 -5.45 -9.68 6.22
C PRO A 15 -5.37 -9.03 4.84
N LYS A 16 -6.52 -8.96 4.15
CA LYS A 16 -6.62 -8.37 2.82
C LYS A 16 -6.07 -6.95 2.98
N ARG A 17 -4.89 -6.69 2.43
CA ARG A 17 -4.27 -5.36 2.50
C ARG A 17 -5.30 -4.37 1.97
N ILE A 18 -5.77 -3.49 2.84
CA ILE A 18 -6.72 -2.45 2.50
C ILE A 18 -6.11 -1.65 1.35
N ARG A 19 -6.86 -1.53 0.24
CA ARG A 19 -6.43 -0.69 -0.88
C ARG A 19 -6.33 0.73 -0.35
N THR A 20 -5.13 1.30 -0.37
CA THR A 20 -4.93 2.71 -0.06
C THR A 20 -5.49 3.52 -1.22
N ALA A 21 -6.50 4.35 -0.96
CA ALA A 21 -6.93 5.36 -1.91
C ALA A 21 -5.96 6.55 -1.83
N PHE A 22 -5.43 6.97 -2.97
CA PHE A 22 -4.62 8.18 -3.07
C PHE A 22 -5.51 9.37 -3.39
N SER A 23 -5.26 10.51 -2.76
CA SER A 23 -5.89 11.78 -3.11
C SER A 23 -5.41 12.29 -4.47
N ASN A 24 -6.22 13.09 -5.15
CA ASN A 24 -5.88 13.69 -6.43
C ASN A 24 -4.55 14.47 -6.39
N SER A 25 -4.29 15.17 -5.28
CA SER A 25 -3.02 15.88 -5.06
C SER A 25 -1.82 14.96 -4.88
N GLN A 26 -2.04 13.74 -4.36
CA GLN A 26 -0.97 12.74 -4.23
C GLN A 26 -0.63 12.13 -5.58
N LEU A 27 -1.63 11.85 -6.42
CA LEU A 27 -1.45 11.38 -7.79
C LEU A 27 -0.67 12.39 -8.62
N LEU A 28 -1.14 13.65 -8.64
CA LEU A 28 -0.53 14.72 -9.44
C LEU A 28 0.97 14.89 -9.12
N ARG A 29 1.33 14.92 -7.83
CA ARG A 29 2.74 15.10 -7.44
C ARG A 29 3.62 13.90 -7.83
N MET A 30 3.08 12.69 -7.81
CA MET A 30 3.84 11.52 -8.27
C MET A 30 3.93 11.49 -9.80
N GLU A 31 2.91 11.94 -10.53
CA GLU A 31 2.92 12.09 -11.99
C GLU A 31 3.95 13.14 -12.44
N GLU A 32 4.02 14.28 -11.75
CA GLU A 32 5.02 15.33 -12.00
C GLU A 32 6.44 14.78 -11.86
N GLU A 33 6.73 14.04 -10.79
CA GLU A 33 8.07 13.47 -10.61
C GLU A 33 8.36 12.30 -11.57
N PHE A 34 7.34 11.52 -11.94
CA PHE A 34 7.50 10.46 -12.93
C PHE A 34 7.80 11.02 -14.33
N ALA A 35 7.21 12.17 -14.67
CA ALA A 35 7.50 12.87 -15.93
C ALA A 35 8.96 13.33 -16.02
N ILE A 36 9.58 13.66 -14.88
CA ILE A 36 10.99 14.08 -14.82
C ILE A 36 11.91 12.86 -14.74
N ILE A 37 11.58 11.88 -13.90
CA ILE A 37 12.38 10.66 -13.68
C ILE A 37 11.47 9.43 -13.64
N GLN A 38 11.51 8.63 -14.71
CA GLN A 38 10.75 7.38 -14.82
C GLN A 38 11.13 6.30 -13.77
N TYR A 39 12.26 6.47 -13.07
CA TYR A 39 12.73 5.55 -12.03
C TYR A 39 13.11 6.29 -10.75
N LEU A 40 12.22 6.25 -9.76
CA LEU A 40 12.49 6.82 -8.44
C LEU A 40 13.56 5.99 -7.70
N ASN A 41 14.75 6.57 -7.57
CA ASN A 41 15.79 6.04 -6.69
C ASN A 41 15.37 6.18 -5.21
N ARG A 42 16.03 5.41 -4.32
CA ARG A 42 15.69 5.37 -2.89
C ARG A 42 15.56 6.77 -2.23
N PRO A 43 16.47 7.73 -2.41
CA PRO A 43 16.33 9.04 -1.79
C PRO A 43 15.11 9.81 -2.30
N LYS A 44 14.80 9.74 -3.60
CA LYS A 44 13.60 10.38 -4.15
C LYS A 44 12.31 9.75 -3.63
N ARG A 45 12.25 8.42 -3.50
CA ARG A 45 11.09 7.75 -2.87
C ARG A 45 10.88 8.19 -1.43
N ILE A 46 11.94 8.31 -0.64
CA ILE A 46 11.86 8.79 0.75
C ILE A 46 11.35 10.23 0.78
N HIS A 47 11.84 11.09 -0.12
CA HIS A 47 11.38 12.47 -0.22
C HIS A 47 9.88 12.53 -0.56
N LEU A 48 9.43 11.86 -1.62
CA LEU A 48 8.02 11.79 -2.01
C LEU A 48 7.13 11.18 -0.93
N ALA A 49 7.59 10.12 -0.26
CA ALA A 49 6.89 9.49 0.86
C ALA A 49 6.63 10.49 1.99
N ASN A 50 7.65 11.25 2.41
CA ASN A 50 7.50 12.28 3.44
C ASN A 50 6.55 13.39 3.01
N VAL A 51 6.68 13.84 1.76
CA VAL A 51 5.93 14.96 1.19
C VAL A 51 4.45 14.62 0.98
N LEU A 52 4.14 13.37 0.65
CA LEU A 52 2.78 12.88 0.39
C LEU A 52 2.15 12.18 1.60
N HIS A 53 2.88 12.07 2.72
CA HIS A 53 2.49 11.28 3.89
C HIS A 53 2.13 9.84 3.54
N LEU A 54 2.95 9.23 2.68
CA LEU A 54 2.82 7.84 2.23
C LEU A 54 4.07 7.06 2.63
N THR A 55 4.01 5.73 2.51
CA THR A 55 5.18 4.87 2.72
C THR A 55 5.97 4.69 1.43
N GLU A 56 7.29 4.48 1.51
CA GLU A 56 8.14 4.14 0.36
C GLU A 56 7.59 2.94 -0.43
N ARG A 57 6.93 2.00 0.28
CA ARG A 57 6.29 0.83 -0.33
C ARG A 57 5.08 1.22 -1.18
N GLN A 58 4.28 2.20 -0.75
CA GLN A 58 3.15 2.70 -1.52
C GLN A 58 3.64 3.46 -2.76
N ILE A 59 4.63 4.33 -2.62
CA ILE A 59 5.27 5.04 -3.76
C ILE A 59 5.92 4.08 -4.77
N LYS A 60 6.32 2.88 -4.35
CA LYS A 60 6.87 1.84 -5.24
C LYS A 60 5.79 1.05 -6.00
N ILE A 61 4.60 0.89 -5.39
CA ILE A 61 3.50 0.10 -5.96
C ILE A 61 2.63 0.96 -6.87
N TRP A 62 2.44 2.22 -6.47
CA TRP A 62 1.93 3.26 -7.32
C TRP A 62 2.87 3.44 -8.51
#